data_AF-A0A969X1C6-F1
#
_entry.id   AF-A0A969X1C6-F1
#
_cell.length_a   1.000
_cell.length_b   1.000
_cell.length_c   1.000
_cell.angle_alpha   90.00
_cell.angle_beta   90.00
_cell.angle_gamma   90.00
#
_symmetry.space_group_name_H-M   'P 1'
#
loop_
_entity.id
_entity.type
_entity.pdbx_description
1 polymer ?
#
loop_
_entity_poly.entity_id
_entity_poly.type
_entity_poly.pdbx_seq_one_letter_code
_entity_poly.pdbx_strand_id
1 'polypeptide(L)'
;MRRKLAWLVLFTFMFSIFPVGPAQAAGPAISEISPGIMPPGGGQLLISGSGLGAEGTKVILQIGAKVIVLEGADIVSSGPGFVIATVPSQDSSEFDATGIIQVDSLILTNNEGSSTKANPFKYMQNPGISHSYPFTIIDKYEDNGNPSNDDADKKTFLKIEGGFFDWVDKVYLRDKDVPDSSVKFGNFENPAGELFKDESDGGIYIEVSNILRGREVAVKV
;
A
#
# COMPACT_ATOMS: atom_id res chain seq x y z
N MET A 1 46.19 -10.29 -61.04
CA MET A 1 45.68 -10.90 -59.77
C MET A 1 46.07 -10.18 -58.48
N ARG A 2 46.99 -9.20 -58.47
CA ARG A 2 47.43 -8.51 -57.22
C ARG A 2 46.47 -7.42 -56.68
N ARG A 3 45.54 -6.90 -57.50
CA ARG A 3 44.57 -5.86 -57.08
C ARG A 3 43.36 -6.41 -56.31
N LYS A 4 43.04 -7.70 -56.42
CA LYS A 4 41.89 -8.32 -55.72
C LYS A 4 42.22 -8.80 -54.31
N LEU A 5 43.51 -9.03 -54.01
CA LEU A 5 43.96 -9.45 -52.68
C LEU A 5 43.99 -8.28 -51.68
N ALA A 6 44.33 -7.07 -52.16
CA ALA A 6 44.35 -5.87 -51.32
C ALA A 6 42.98 -5.47 -50.76
N TRP A 7 41.91 -5.73 -51.52
CA TRP A 7 40.53 -5.46 -51.07
C TRP A 7 40.01 -6.49 -50.07
N LEU A 8 40.49 -7.75 -50.14
CA LEU A 8 40.12 -8.78 -49.19
C LEU A 8 40.73 -8.52 -47.80
N VAL A 9 42.01 -8.11 -47.76
CA VAL A 9 42.73 -7.79 -46.52
C VAL A 9 42.17 -6.54 -45.84
N LEU A 10 41.73 -5.54 -46.62
CA LEU A 10 41.08 -4.35 -46.08
C LEU A 10 39.73 -4.68 -45.43
N PHE A 11 38.95 -5.59 -46.03
CA PHE A 11 37.68 -6.05 -45.45
C PHE A 11 37.87 -6.86 -44.17
N THR A 12 38.94 -7.67 -44.06
CA THR A 12 39.19 -8.46 -42.84
C THR A 12 39.65 -7.59 -41.67
N PHE A 13 40.34 -6.47 -41.93
CA PHE A 13 40.75 -5.53 -40.89
C PHE A 13 39.62 -4.60 -40.42
N MET A 14 38.57 -4.35 -41.22
CA MET A 14 37.43 -3.53 -40.77
C MET A 14 36.46 -4.27 -39.83
N PHE A 15 36.47 -5.61 -39.80
CA PHE A 15 35.65 -6.40 -38.88
C PHE A 15 36.33 -6.74 -37.55
N SER A 16 37.61 -6.40 -37.36
CA SER A 16 38.36 -6.67 -36.12
C SER A 16 38.62 -5.43 -35.24
N ILE A 17 38.13 -4.25 -35.62
CA ILE A 17 38.43 -2.98 -34.92
C ILE A 17 37.33 -2.57 -33.91
N PHE A 18 36.20 -3.26 -33.88
CA PHE A 18 35.30 -3.15 -32.74
C PHE A 18 35.60 -4.31 -31.79
N PRO A 19 36.32 -4.09 -30.68
CA PRO A 19 36.20 -5.02 -29.57
C PRO A 19 34.71 -5.06 -29.25
N VAL A 20 34.07 -6.20 -29.54
CA VAL A 20 32.88 -6.59 -28.80
C VAL A 20 33.40 -6.70 -27.37
N GLY A 21 33.29 -5.60 -26.62
CA GLY A 21 33.58 -5.61 -25.20
C GLY A 21 32.79 -6.77 -24.60
N PRO A 22 33.32 -7.46 -23.58
CA PRO A 22 32.54 -8.49 -22.90
C PRO A 22 31.19 -7.86 -22.58
N ALA A 23 30.11 -8.47 -23.08
CA ALA A 23 28.76 -8.07 -22.70
C ALA A 23 28.70 -8.29 -21.19
N GLN A 24 28.96 -7.23 -20.44
CA GLN A 24 28.75 -7.21 -19.01
C GLN A 24 27.28 -7.58 -18.85
N ALA A 25 27.00 -8.72 -18.21
CA ALA A 25 25.65 -9.09 -17.85
C ALA A 25 25.05 -7.85 -17.19
N ALA A 26 23.98 -7.33 -17.79
CA ALA A 26 23.33 -6.15 -17.26
C ALA A 26 22.89 -6.52 -15.85
N GLY A 27 23.47 -5.85 -14.85
CA GLY A 27 23.15 -6.09 -13.45
C GLY A 27 21.65 -5.98 -13.20
N PRO A 28 21.18 -6.38 -12.00
CA PRO A 28 19.76 -6.48 -11.73
C PRO A 28 19.04 -5.14 -12.01
N ALA A 29 17.87 -5.23 -12.63
CA ALA A 29 17.00 -4.08 -12.89
C ALA A 29 15.60 -4.36 -12.37
N ILE A 30 15.16 -3.59 -11.38
CA ILE A 30 13.83 -3.71 -10.78
C ILE A 30 12.82 -2.90 -11.61
N SER A 31 11.78 -3.55 -12.13
CA SER A 31 10.66 -2.88 -12.78
C SER A 31 9.53 -2.58 -11.79
N GLU A 32 9.13 -3.59 -11.01
CA GLU A 32 7.92 -3.56 -10.17
C GLU A 32 8.12 -4.31 -8.86
N ILE A 33 7.38 -3.88 -7.83
CA ILE A 33 7.33 -4.52 -6.51
C ILE A 33 5.87 -4.65 -6.10
N SER A 34 5.48 -5.83 -5.61
CA SER A 34 4.11 -6.13 -5.19
C SER A 34 4.09 -7.06 -3.98
N PRO A 35 3.21 -6.85 -2.98
CA PRO A 35 2.23 -5.75 -2.89
C PRO A 35 2.89 -4.42 -2.49
N GLY A 36 2.27 -3.30 -2.88
CA GLY A 36 2.69 -1.96 -2.44
C GLY A 36 2.30 -1.63 -0.99
N ILE A 37 1.43 -2.44 -0.39
CA ILE A 37 1.00 -2.34 1.01
C ILE A 37 1.22 -3.71 1.66
N MET A 38 2.01 -3.74 2.71
CA MET A 38 2.31 -4.94 3.51
C MET A 38 1.55 -4.87 4.84
N PRO A 39 0.90 -5.97 5.30
CA PRO A 39 0.32 -6.00 6.64
C PRO A 39 1.42 -5.94 7.72
N PRO A 40 1.09 -5.54 8.96
CA PRO A 40 2.08 -5.38 10.04
C PRO A 40 2.83 -6.67 10.37
N GLY A 41 2.18 -7.82 10.16
CA GLY A 41 2.77 -9.15 10.35
C GLY A 41 3.80 -9.56 9.30
N GLY A 42 4.07 -8.74 8.29
CA GLY A 42 4.93 -9.11 7.17
C GLY A 42 4.24 -10.08 6.20
N GLY A 43 5.02 -10.64 5.29
CA GLY A 43 4.48 -11.49 4.23
C GLY A 43 5.42 -11.67 3.06
N GLN A 44 4.89 -12.13 1.94
CA GLN A 44 5.66 -12.33 0.71
C GLN A 44 5.65 -11.06 -0.15
N LEU A 45 6.81 -10.71 -0.66
CA LEU A 45 7.05 -9.60 -1.59
C LEU A 45 7.58 -10.18 -2.91
N LEU A 46 6.89 -9.89 -4.00
CA LEU A 46 7.33 -10.15 -5.37
C LEU A 46 8.06 -8.93 -5.92
N ILE A 47 9.28 -9.14 -6.38
CA ILE A 47 10.11 -8.16 -7.07
C ILE A 47 10.25 -8.65 -8.51
N SER A 48 9.78 -7.86 -9.48
CA SER A 48 9.82 -8.18 -10.90
C SER A 48 10.84 -7.32 -11.63
N GLY A 49 11.43 -7.84 -12.70
CA GLY A 49 12.45 -7.12 -13.45
C GLY A 49 13.26 -8.00 -14.39
N SER A 50 14.56 -7.72 -14.50
CA SER A 50 15.51 -8.50 -15.30
C SER A 50 16.83 -8.67 -14.55
N GLY A 51 17.49 -9.82 -14.74
CA GLY A 51 18.77 -10.13 -14.09
C GLY A 51 18.66 -10.27 -12.57
N LEU A 52 17.50 -10.65 -12.03
CA LEU A 52 17.23 -10.58 -10.59
C LEU A 52 17.75 -11.82 -9.82
N GLY A 53 17.33 -13.02 -10.19
CA GLY A 53 17.63 -14.28 -9.49
C GLY A 53 18.98 -14.92 -9.82
N ALA A 54 20.03 -14.13 -9.96
CA ALA A 54 21.39 -14.63 -10.18
C ALA A 54 22.03 -15.12 -8.86
N GLU A 55 23.21 -15.75 -8.94
CA GLU A 55 23.94 -16.19 -7.74
C GLU A 55 24.27 -15.00 -6.82
N GLY A 56 24.17 -15.23 -5.50
CA GLY A 56 24.40 -14.21 -4.49
C GLY A 56 23.26 -13.21 -4.33
N THR A 57 22.05 -13.51 -4.83
CA THR A 57 20.86 -12.65 -4.66
C THR A 57 20.58 -12.36 -3.19
N LYS A 58 20.53 -11.06 -2.85
CA LYS A 58 20.07 -10.53 -1.56
C LYS A 58 19.12 -9.36 -1.79
N VAL A 59 18.15 -9.22 -0.90
CA VAL A 59 17.23 -8.08 -0.87
C VAL A 59 17.46 -7.31 0.42
N ILE A 60 17.79 -6.04 0.33
CA ILE A 60 18.06 -5.17 1.47
C ILE A 60 16.94 -4.14 1.55
N LEU A 61 16.26 -4.07 2.69
CA LEU A 61 15.24 -3.08 2.98
C LEU A 61 15.82 -2.02 3.90
N GLN A 62 15.62 -0.75 3.56
CA GLN A 62 15.96 0.38 4.41
C GLN A 62 14.68 1.04 4.94
N ILE A 63 14.58 1.16 6.26
CA ILE A 63 13.46 1.78 6.97
C ILE A 63 14.05 2.78 7.98
N GLY A 64 14.12 4.04 7.62
CA GLY A 64 14.87 5.06 8.34
C GLY A 64 16.33 4.64 8.55
N ALA A 65 16.72 4.48 9.82
CA ALA A 65 18.05 4.00 10.20
C ALA A 65 18.16 2.46 10.27
N LYS A 66 17.04 1.74 10.21
CA LYS A 66 16.98 0.27 10.28
C LYS A 66 17.27 -0.31 8.89
N VAL A 67 18.16 -1.30 8.85
CA VAL A 67 18.49 -2.06 7.63
C VAL A 67 18.17 -3.52 7.88
N ILE A 68 17.38 -4.12 6.98
CA ILE A 68 16.99 -5.53 7.02
C ILE A 68 17.58 -6.20 5.79
N VAL A 69 18.37 -7.25 5.97
CA VAL A 69 18.94 -8.04 4.87
C VAL A 69 18.19 -9.37 4.78
N LEU A 70 17.61 -9.64 3.62
CA LEU A 70 16.88 -10.87 3.29
C LEU A 70 17.77 -11.70 2.36
N GLU A 71 18.14 -12.89 2.83
CA GLU A 71 19.00 -13.82 2.09
C GLU A 71 18.70 -15.27 2.47
N GLY A 72 19.16 -16.22 1.66
CA GLY A 72 18.98 -17.65 1.95
C GLY A 72 17.50 -18.03 2.08
N ALA A 73 17.08 -18.43 3.27
CA ALA A 73 15.72 -18.89 3.54
C ALA A 73 14.64 -17.80 3.38
N ASP A 74 15.02 -16.52 3.47
CA ASP A 74 14.09 -15.42 3.23
C ASP A 74 13.72 -15.30 1.76
N ILE A 75 14.59 -15.76 0.84
CA ILE A 75 14.31 -15.81 -0.60
C ILE A 75 13.59 -17.13 -0.91
N VAL A 76 12.26 -17.05 -0.97
CA VAL A 76 11.38 -18.20 -1.19
C VAL A 76 11.56 -18.78 -2.58
N SER A 77 11.72 -17.92 -3.58
CA SER A 77 11.89 -18.31 -4.98
C SER A 77 12.55 -17.19 -5.77
N SER A 78 13.33 -17.54 -6.79
CA SER A 78 13.96 -16.56 -7.66
C SER A 78 14.15 -17.11 -9.08
N GLY A 79 14.12 -16.22 -10.05
CA GLY A 79 14.45 -16.51 -11.44
C GLY A 79 14.98 -15.26 -12.15
N PRO A 80 15.35 -15.37 -13.43
CA PRO A 80 15.96 -14.26 -14.17
C PRO A 80 15.10 -12.99 -14.19
N GLY A 81 13.77 -13.11 -14.09
CA GLY A 81 12.84 -11.98 -14.11
C GLY A 81 12.13 -11.69 -12.79
N PHE A 82 12.39 -12.45 -11.71
CA PHE A 82 11.67 -12.26 -10.46
C PHE A 82 12.47 -12.72 -9.23
N VAL A 83 12.13 -12.15 -8.07
CA VAL A 83 12.54 -12.61 -6.74
C VAL A 83 11.32 -12.53 -5.82
N ILE A 84 11.02 -13.60 -5.10
CA ILE A 84 10.01 -13.64 -4.04
C ILE A 84 10.74 -13.75 -2.72
N ALA A 85 10.58 -12.74 -1.87
CA ALA A 85 11.20 -12.67 -0.55
C ALA A 85 10.13 -12.58 0.55
N THR A 86 10.40 -13.20 1.70
CA THR A 86 9.58 -13.02 2.90
C THR A 86 10.10 -11.82 3.67
N VAL A 87 9.26 -10.80 3.84
CA VAL A 87 9.58 -9.62 4.65
C VAL A 87 9.05 -9.81 6.07
N PRO A 88 9.81 -9.42 7.11
CA PRO A 88 9.45 -9.68 8.49
C PRO A 88 8.31 -8.77 8.97
N SER A 89 7.69 -9.17 10.08
CA SER A 89 6.78 -8.32 10.85
C SER A 89 7.50 -7.11 11.42
N GLN A 90 6.78 -5.99 11.54
CA GLN A 90 7.27 -4.78 12.23
C GLN A 90 6.65 -4.68 13.62
N ASP A 91 7.38 -4.06 14.54
CA ASP A 91 6.88 -3.84 15.90
C ASP A 91 5.81 -2.73 15.88
N SER A 92 4.75 -2.90 16.67
CA SER A 92 3.69 -1.89 16.83
C SER A 92 4.21 -0.50 17.23
N SER A 93 5.33 -0.42 17.94
CA SER A 93 5.97 0.82 18.36
C SER A 93 6.76 1.54 17.26
N GLU A 94 7.01 0.88 16.13
CA GLU A 94 7.72 1.46 14.98
C GLU A 94 6.79 2.24 14.04
N PHE A 95 5.47 2.09 14.19
CA PHE A 95 4.49 2.80 13.37
C PHE A 95 4.34 4.25 13.80
N ASP A 96 4.20 5.14 12.80
CA ASP A 96 3.88 6.54 13.06
C ASP A 96 2.42 6.71 13.56
N ALA A 97 2.03 7.95 13.86
CA ALA A 97 0.69 8.27 14.32
C ALA A 97 -0.42 7.90 13.31
N THR A 98 -0.08 7.77 12.03
CA THR A 98 -1.02 7.37 10.96
C THR A 98 -1.11 5.84 10.80
N GLY A 99 -0.27 5.09 11.52
CA GLY A 99 -0.19 3.63 11.42
C GLY A 99 0.61 3.17 10.22
N ILE A 100 1.55 3.97 9.73
CA ILE A 100 2.36 3.66 8.54
C ILE A 100 3.83 3.53 8.92
N ILE A 101 4.51 2.56 8.30
CA ILE A 101 5.98 2.50 8.22
C ILE A 101 6.36 2.49 6.75
N GLN A 102 7.02 3.55 6.28
CA GLN A 102 7.52 3.63 4.93
C GLN A 102 8.84 2.85 4.83
N VAL A 103 8.95 1.97 3.83
CA VAL A 103 10.26 1.45 3.42
C VAL A 103 10.85 2.49 2.48
N ASP A 104 11.98 3.09 2.84
CA ASP A 104 12.58 4.19 2.08
C ASP A 104 13.22 3.68 0.79
N SER A 105 13.88 2.52 0.87
CA SER A 105 14.48 1.88 -0.29
C SER A 105 14.51 0.36 -0.20
N LEU A 106 14.43 -0.28 -1.36
CA LEU A 106 14.76 -1.68 -1.56
C LEU A 106 15.94 -1.76 -2.50
N ILE A 107 17.00 -2.44 -2.05
CA ILE A 107 18.21 -2.68 -2.83
C ILE A 107 18.27 -4.18 -3.12
N LEU A 108 18.27 -4.55 -4.39
CA LEU A 108 18.50 -5.93 -4.82
C LEU A 108 19.93 -6.03 -5.33
N THR A 109 20.71 -6.93 -4.75
CA THR A 109 22.11 -7.15 -5.15
C THR A 109 22.33 -8.62 -5.48
N ASN A 110 23.20 -8.88 -6.44
CA ASN A 110 23.72 -10.20 -6.76
C ASN A 110 25.19 -10.07 -7.22
N ASN A 111 25.80 -11.16 -7.68
CA ASN A 111 27.19 -11.14 -8.12
C ASN A 111 27.44 -10.26 -9.37
N GLU A 112 26.40 -9.88 -10.11
CA GLU A 112 26.48 -9.08 -11.34
C GLU A 112 26.31 -7.57 -11.07
N GLY A 113 25.76 -7.19 -9.92
CA GLY A 113 25.62 -5.79 -9.51
C GLY A 113 24.47 -5.55 -8.53
N SER A 114 24.00 -4.30 -8.47
CA SER A 114 22.91 -3.89 -7.59
C SER A 114 21.91 -2.96 -8.28
N SER A 115 20.65 -3.06 -7.88
CA SER A 115 19.53 -2.20 -8.27
C SER A 115 18.90 -1.59 -7.04
N THR A 116 18.40 -0.36 -7.12
CA THR A 116 17.69 0.30 -6.02
C THR A 116 16.34 0.80 -6.49
N LYS A 117 15.30 0.59 -5.67
CA LYS A 117 13.97 1.17 -5.84
C LYS A 117 13.65 2.01 -4.60
N ALA A 118 13.35 3.28 -4.80
CA ALA A 118 12.89 4.17 -3.73
C ALA A 118 11.39 3.95 -3.45
N ASN A 119 10.99 4.13 -2.18
CA ASN A 119 9.63 3.95 -1.68
C ASN A 119 8.91 2.70 -2.23
N PRO A 120 9.55 1.51 -2.16
CA PRO A 120 9.06 0.29 -2.80
C PRO A 120 7.69 -0.17 -2.33
N PHE A 121 7.41 -0.05 -1.03
CA PHE A 121 6.15 -0.39 -0.38
C PHE A 121 6.11 0.24 1.02
N LYS A 122 4.99 0.07 1.72
CA LYS A 122 4.83 0.49 3.13
C LYS A 122 4.14 -0.58 3.94
N TYR A 123 4.44 -0.66 5.23
CA TYR A 123 3.62 -1.39 6.19
C TYR A 123 2.46 -0.51 6.65
N MET A 124 1.28 -1.08 6.80
CA MET A 124 0.09 -0.36 7.26
C MET A 124 -0.64 -1.13 8.35
N GLN A 125 -0.90 -0.48 9.48
CA GLN A 125 -1.72 -1.02 10.57
C GLN A 125 -3.16 -1.19 10.14
N ASN A 126 -3.78 -2.30 10.51
CA ASN A 126 -5.19 -2.54 10.22
C ASN A 126 -6.06 -1.52 10.99
N PRO A 127 -7.11 -0.96 10.35
CA PRO A 127 -8.02 -0.06 11.03
C PRO A 127 -8.76 -0.84 12.12
N GLY A 128 -8.86 -0.25 13.31
CA GLY A 128 -9.48 -0.89 14.48
C GLY A 128 -10.57 -0.01 15.04
N ILE A 129 -11.78 -0.55 15.19
CA ILE A 129 -12.89 0.13 15.86
C ILE A 129 -12.79 -0.14 17.37
N SER A 130 -12.72 0.92 18.17
CA SER A 130 -12.78 0.82 19.63
C SER A 130 -14.19 1.10 20.16
N HIS A 131 -14.89 2.07 19.59
CA HIS A 131 -16.22 2.47 20.01
C HIS A 131 -17.04 3.00 18.83
N SER A 132 -18.37 2.89 18.92
CA SER A 132 -19.27 3.57 18.01
C SER A 132 -20.53 4.00 18.74
N TYR A 133 -20.99 5.22 18.47
CA TYR A 133 -22.16 5.78 19.13
C TYR A 133 -22.87 6.81 18.23
N PRO A 134 -24.21 6.89 18.31
CA PRO A 134 -24.95 7.91 17.61
C PRO A 134 -24.86 9.25 18.35
N PHE A 135 -24.90 10.36 17.60
CA PHE A 135 -25.10 11.70 18.15
C PHE A 135 -25.96 12.53 17.21
N THR A 136 -26.59 13.59 17.72
CA THR A 136 -27.47 14.45 16.93
C THR A 136 -27.00 15.89 17.02
N ILE A 137 -26.87 16.55 15.87
CA ILE A 137 -26.68 17.99 15.76
C ILE A 137 -28.03 18.64 15.47
N ILE A 138 -28.29 19.77 16.11
CA ILE A 138 -29.49 20.57 15.91
C ILE A 138 -29.07 21.86 15.20
N ASP A 139 -29.50 22.02 13.95
CA ASP A 139 -29.06 23.12 13.07
C ASP A 139 -29.79 24.44 13.36
N LYS A 140 -30.89 24.40 14.12
CA LYS A 140 -31.70 25.59 14.46
C LYS A 140 -32.15 25.62 15.92
N TYR A 141 -32.23 26.84 16.44
CA TYR A 141 -32.81 27.14 17.75
C TYR A 141 -34.05 28.01 17.55
N GLU A 142 -35.07 27.76 18.36
CA GLU A 142 -36.27 28.59 18.45
C GLU A 142 -35.94 29.97 19.04
N ASP A 143 -36.82 30.96 18.84
CA ASP A 143 -36.63 32.34 19.33
C ASP A 143 -36.49 32.43 20.87
N ASN A 144 -36.95 31.41 21.59
CA ASN A 144 -36.82 31.28 23.04
C ASN A 144 -35.45 30.72 23.48
N GLY A 145 -34.54 30.44 22.54
CA GLY A 145 -33.21 29.87 22.78
C GLY A 145 -33.20 28.35 22.96
N ASN A 146 -34.35 27.67 22.88
CA ASN A 146 -34.41 26.22 22.94
C ASN A 146 -34.03 25.59 21.59
N PRO A 147 -33.42 24.40 21.56
CA PRO A 147 -33.19 23.68 20.32
C PRO A 147 -34.50 23.37 19.59
N SER A 148 -34.50 23.44 18.25
CA SER A 148 -35.69 23.11 17.45
C SER A 148 -36.18 21.69 17.72
N ASN A 149 -37.50 21.54 17.84
CA ASN A 149 -38.14 20.24 17.97
C ASN A 149 -38.45 19.58 16.61
N ASP A 150 -38.36 20.31 15.50
CA ASP A 150 -38.60 19.79 14.16
C ASP A 150 -37.52 18.74 13.79
N ASP A 151 -37.97 17.58 13.28
CA ASP A 151 -37.09 16.52 12.81
C ASP A 151 -36.26 16.96 11.59
N ALA A 152 -36.78 17.91 10.78
CA ALA A 152 -36.04 18.46 9.64
C ALA A 152 -34.83 19.30 10.04
N ASP A 153 -34.79 19.80 11.28
CA ASP A 153 -33.69 20.60 11.82
C ASP A 153 -32.65 19.75 12.59
N LYS A 154 -32.86 18.43 12.65
CA LYS A 154 -32.01 17.48 13.38
C LYS A 154 -31.29 16.56 12.42
N LYS A 155 -29.96 16.51 12.52
CA LYS A 155 -29.14 15.54 11.79
C LYS A 155 -28.53 14.55 12.76
N THR A 156 -28.73 13.27 12.50
CA THR A 156 -28.17 12.20 13.32
C THR A 156 -26.97 11.61 12.60
N PHE A 157 -25.87 11.46 13.33
CA PHE A 157 -24.62 10.92 12.87
C PHE A 157 -24.28 9.68 13.70
N LEU A 158 -23.54 8.76 13.10
CA LEU A 158 -22.84 7.70 13.82
C LEU A 158 -21.36 8.05 13.86
N LYS A 159 -20.82 8.31 15.05
CA LYS A 159 -19.37 8.44 15.27
C LYS A 159 -18.79 7.05 15.48
N ILE A 160 -17.69 6.77 14.79
CA ILE A 160 -16.90 5.54 14.86
C ILE A 160 -15.50 5.96 15.30
N GLU A 161 -15.15 5.58 16.52
CA GLU A 161 -13.84 5.86 17.13
C GLU A 161 -12.94 4.62 17.01
N GLY A 162 -11.65 4.88 16.96
CA GLY A 162 -10.69 3.83 16.68
C GLY A 162 -9.33 4.35 16.24
N GLY A 163 -8.52 3.44 15.73
CA GLY A 163 -7.18 3.72 15.23
C GLY A 163 -7.06 3.50 13.73
N PHE A 164 -6.17 4.29 13.11
CA PHE A 164 -5.69 4.10 11.73
C PHE A 164 -6.79 4.24 10.66
N PHE A 165 -7.70 5.21 10.82
CA PHE A 165 -8.75 5.49 9.83
C PHE A 165 -8.32 6.44 8.70
N ASP A 166 -7.09 6.96 8.71
CA ASP A 166 -6.60 7.94 7.73
C ASP A 166 -6.70 7.45 6.28
N TRP A 167 -6.63 6.14 6.08
CA TRP A 167 -6.68 5.49 4.78
C TRP A 167 -7.98 4.71 4.55
N VAL A 168 -8.92 4.75 5.50
CA VAL A 168 -10.27 4.23 5.31
C VAL A 168 -11.06 5.23 4.47
N ASP A 169 -11.49 4.78 3.28
CA ASP A 169 -12.32 5.55 2.37
C ASP A 169 -13.73 4.96 2.20
N LYS A 170 -13.97 3.77 2.77
CA LYS A 170 -15.20 2.98 2.63
C LYS A 170 -15.60 2.41 3.98
N VAL A 171 -16.87 2.61 4.35
CA VAL A 171 -17.49 1.98 5.52
C VAL A 171 -18.75 1.27 5.07
N TYR A 172 -19.04 0.12 5.64
CA TYR A 172 -20.33 -0.51 5.48
C TYR A 172 -20.96 -0.87 6.82
N LEU A 173 -22.26 -0.63 6.90
CA LEU A 173 -23.10 -1.02 8.02
C LEU A 173 -23.91 -2.22 7.61
N ARG A 174 -23.93 -3.24 8.45
CA ARG A 174 -24.76 -4.43 8.27
C ARG A 174 -25.82 -4.46 9.34
N ASP A 175 -27.05 -4.80 8.99
CA ASP A 175 -28.04 -5.19 9.99
C ASP A 175 -27.53 -6.45 10.69
N LYS A 176 -27.56 -6.44 12.02
CA LYS A 176 -26.93 -7.46 12.88
C LYS A 176 -27.36 -8.89 12.50
N ASP A 177 -28.62 -9.05 12.10
CA ASP A 177 -29.26 -10.35 11.85
C ASP A 177 -29.41 -10.66 10.35
N VAL A 178 -28.91 -9.81 9.45
CA VAL A 178 -29.03 -9.97 7.99
C VAL A 178 -27.65 -9.89 7.35
N PRO A 179 -26.95 -11.03 7.17
CA PRO A 179 -25.55 -11.08 6.73
C PRO A 179 -25.26 -10.39 5.39
N ASP A 180 -26.25 -10.39 4.49
CA ASP A 180 -26.17 -9.83 3.15
C ASP A 180 -26.62 -8.37 3.06
N SER A 181 -27.10 -7.79 4.17
CA SER A 181 -27.39 -6.37 4.23
C SER A 181 -26.09 -5.57 4.25
N SER A 182 -26.00 -4.55 3.40
CA SER A 182 -24.93 -3.56 3.51
C SER A 182 -25.41 -2.20 3.07
N VAL A 183 -25.37 -1.25 4.00
CA VAL A 183 -25.48 0.17 3.70
C VAL A 183 -24.06 0.70 3.57
N LYS A 184 -23.74 1.27 2.41
CA LYS A 184 -22.39 1.64 2.01
C LYS A 184 -22.17 3.14 2.16
N PHE A 185 -21.05 3.56 2.73
CA PHE A 185 -20.69 4.96 2.92
C PHE A 185 -19.28 5.23 2.40
N GLY A 186 -19.05 6.42 1.85
CA GLY A 186 -17.75 6.80 1.27
C GLY A 186 -17.60 6.39 -0.19
N ASN A 187 -16.40 5.95 -0.58
CA ASN A 187 -15.95 5.82 -1.98
C ASN A 187 -16.49 4.57 -2.72
N PHE A 188 -17.78 4.28 -2.59
CA PHE A 188 -18.46 3.25 -3.38
C PHE A 188 -19.05 3.85 -4.67
N GLU A 189 -19.34 3.01 -5.66
CA GLU A 189 -20.05 3.44 -6.89
C GLU A 189 -21.44 4.01 -6.60
N ASN A 190 -22.12 3.47 -5.58
CA ASN A 190 -23.45 3.90 -5.14
C ASN A 190 -23.50 3.96 -3.60
N PRO A 191 -22.94 5.03 -2.98
CA PRO A 191 -22.96 5.18 -1.53
C PRO A 191 -24.31 5.74 -1.05
N ALA A 192 -24.72 5.35 0.14
CA ALA A 192 -25.86 5.90 0.86
C ALA A 192 -25.55 7.26 1.53
N GLY A 193 -24.26 7.56 1.73
CA GLY A 193 -23.80 8.82 2.29
C GLY A 193 -22.28 8.97 2.26
N GLU A 194 -21.82 10.17 2.61
CA GLU A 194 -20.39 10.50 2.68
C GLU A 194 -19.75 9.95 3.96
N LEU A 195 -18.42 9.86 3.93
CA LEU A 195 -17.60 9.52 5.09
C LEU A 195 -16.84 10.78 5.51
N PHE A 196 -17.06 11.24 6.73
CA PHE A 196 -16.35 12.38 7.30
C PHE A 196 -15.26 11.90 8.24
N LYS A 197 -14.12 12.59 8.25
CA LYS A 197 -13.01 12.32 9.18
C LYS A 197 -13.04 13.35 10.30
N ASP A 198 -12.91 12.87 11.53
CA ASP A 198 -12.78 13.74 12.70
C ASP A 198 -11.30 14.09 12.90
N GLU A 199 -10.94 15.33 12.57
CA GLU A 199 -9.57 15.85 12.67
C GLU A 199 -9.12 16.06 14.13
N SER A 200 -10.05 16.07 15.10
CA SER A 200 -9.78 16.49 16.48
C SER A 200 -9.56 15.33 17.45
N ASP A 201 -10.44 14.33 17.44
CA ASP A 201 -10.39 13.20 18.37
C ASP A 201 -9.88 11.90 17.73
N GLY A 202 -9.68 11.91 16.41
CA GLY A 202 -9.50 10.69 15.62
C GLY A 202 -10.81 9.92 15.51
N GLY A 203 -11.14 9.49 14.28
CA GLY A 203 -12.43 8.85 14.05
C GLY A 203 -12.98 9.14 12.67
N ILE A 204 -14.06 8.44 12.36
CA ILE A 204 -14.89 8.72 11.18
C ILE A 204 -16.34 8.85 11.64
N TYR A 205 -17.09 9.72 11.00
CA TYR A 205 -18.53 9.79 11.22
C TYR A 205 -19.28 9.80 9.90
N ILE A 206 -20.49 9.27 9.96
CA ILE A 206 -21.40 9.15 8.82
C ILE A 206 -22.76 9.72 9.21
N GLU A 207 -23.39 10.45 8.30
CA GLU A 207 -24.76 10.91 8.51
C GLU A 207 -25.74 9.76 8.30
N VAL A 208 -26.64 9.55 9.27
CA VAL A 208 -27.56 8.40 9.31
C VAL A 208 -29.02 8.81 9.51
N SER A 209 -29.29 10.12 9.51
CA SER A 209 -30.58 10.79 9.83
C SER A 209 -31.82 10.05 9.32
N ASN A 210 -31.79 9.55 8.08
CA ASN A 210 -32.94 8.87 7.45
C ASN A 210 -32.69 7.39 7.13
N ILE A 211 -31.47 6.90 7.29
CA ILE A 211 -31.06 5.59 6.75
C ILE A 211 -31.14 4.49 7.81
N LEU A 212 -30.87 4.82 9.07
CA LEU A 212 -30.72 3.83 10.15
C LEU A 212 -31.73 3.98 11.29
N ARG A 213 -32.70 4.89 11.17
CA ARG A 213 -33.65 5.16 12.26
C ARG A 213 -34.40 3.87 12.62
N GLY A 214 -34.21 3.39 13.85
CA GLY A 214 -34.83 2.18 14.39
C GLY A 214 -34.16 0.85 14.00
N ARG A 215 -32.92 0.85 13.48
CA ARG A 215 -32.18 -0.38 13.12
C ARG A 215 -30.99 -0.64 14.03
N GLU A 216 -30.77 -1.90 14.39
CA GLU A 216 -29.53 -2.35 15.02
C GLU A 216 -28.50 -2.74 13.96
N VAL A 217 -27.36 -2.05 13.95
CA VAL A 217 -26.31 -2.24 12.95
C VAL A 217 -24.96 -2.64 13.55
N ALA A 218 -24.21 -3.44 12.82
CA ALA A 218 -22.81 -3.73 13.03
C ALA A 218 -21.97 -2.91 12.04
N VAL A 219 -20.93 -2.25 12.55
CA VAL A 219 -19.99 -1.45 11.75
C VAL A 219 -18.83 -2.34 11.33
N LYS A 220 -18.42 -2.23 10.06
CA LYS A 220 -17.15 -2.80 9.61
C LYS A 220 -16.44 -1.87 8.64
N VAL A 221 -15.14 -1.71 8.90
CA VAL A 221 -14.13 -1.02 8.08
C VAL A 221 -13.32 -2.05 7.30
#